data_AF-A0A383BZ31-F1
#
_entry.id   AF-A0A383BZ31-F1
#
_cell.length_a   1.000
_cell.length_b   1.000
_cell.length_c   1.000
_cell.angle_alpha   90.00
_cell.angle_beta   90.00
_cell.angle_gamma   90.00
#
_symmetry.space_group_name_H-M   'P 1'
#
loop_
_entity.id
_entity.type
_entity.pdbx_description
1 polymer ?
#
loop_
_entity_poly.entity_id
_entity_poly.type
_entity_poly.pdbx_seq_one_letter_code
_entity_poly.pdbx_strand_id
1 'polypeptide(L)' 'MFAYGTRPEIIKLSPVLREMKNRNIPFKTVFTGQHRELYDDVKDLVPPPDYRLNIMKKN' A
#
# COMPACT_ATOMS: atom_id res chain seq x y z
N MET A 1 -6.17 -9.68 2.56
CA MET A 1 -6.29 -8.43 1.78
C MET A 1 -5.82 -7.29 2.67
N PHE A 2 -4.90 -6.44 2.21
CA PHE A 2 -4.37 -5.31 2.98
C PHE A 2 -4.83 -4.00 2.36
N ALA A 3 -5.27 -3.06 3.18
CA ALA A 3 -5.58 -1.70 2.75
C ALA A 3 -4.62 -0.71 3.41
N TYR A 4 -4.16 0.26 2.65
CA TYR A 4 -3.31 1.35 3.14
C TYR A 4 -3.59 2.63 2.34
N GLY A 5 -3.48 3.77 2.98
CA GLY A 5 -3.76 5.08 2.38
C GLY A 5 -2.69 6.13 2.64
N THR A 6 -1.82 5.88 3.63
CA THR A 6 -0.86 6.86 4.16
C THR A 6 0.57 6.33 4.17
N ARG A 7 1.54 7.25 4.23
CA ARG A 7 2.98 6.93 4.31
C ARG A 7 3.36 6.08 5.53
N PRO A 8 2.90 6.38 6.77
CA PRO A 8 3.21 5.52 7.92
C PRO A 8 2.65 4.10 7.82
N GLU A 9 1.47 3.92 7.21
CA GLU A 9 0.90 2.59 6.97
C GLU A 9 1.76 1.78 5.99
N ILE A 10 2.22 2.41 4.90
CA ILE A 10 3.10 1.76 3.91
C ILE A 10 4.42 1.33 4.55
N ILE A 11 5.05 2.20 5.35
CA ILE A 11 6.30 1.89 6.05
C ILE A 11 6.12 0.69 6.99
N LYS A 12 5.01 0.64 7.75
CA LYS A 12 4.74 -0.45 8.70
C LYS A 12 4.37 -1.77 8.00
N LEU A 13 3.69 -1.72 6.85
CA LEU A 13 3.24 -2.90 6.13
C LEU A 13 4.33 -3.51 5.23
N SER A 14 5.29 -2.72 4.76
CA SER A 14 6.40 -3.18 3.90
C SER A 14 7.05 -4.50 4.37
N PRO A 15 7.52 -4.64 5.64
CA PRO A 15 8.15 -5.88 6.08
C PRO A 15 7.20 -7.09 6.03
N VAL A 16 5.92 -6.90 6.32
CA VAL A 16 4.91 -7.96 6.30
C VAL A 16 4.63 -8.43 4.88
N LEU A 17 4.42 -7.50 3.94
CA LEU A 17 4.17 -7.84 2.53
C LEU A 17 5.38 -8.57 1.91
N ARG A 18 6.60 -8.17 2.28
CA ARG A 18 7.82 -8.85 1.85
C ARG A 18 7.88 -10.29 2.35
N GLU A 19 7.55 -10.51 3.63
CA GLU A 19 7.56 -11.86 4.20
C GLU A 19 6.47 -12.76 3.60
N MET A 20 5.28 -12.21 3.32
CA MET A 20 4.22 -12.96 2.63
C MET A 20 4.64 -13.39 1.23
N LYS A 21 5.34 -12.52 0.50
CA LYS A 21 5.92 -12.85 -0.81
C LYS A 21 6.97 -13.95 -0.69
N ASN A 22 7.88 -13.86 0.29
CA ASN A 22 8.90 -14.88 0.54
C ASN A 22 8.30 -16.26 0.83
N ARG A 23 7.18 -16.29 1.55
CA ARG A 23 6.45 -17.53 1.89
C ARG A 23 5.48 -18.01 0.81
N ASN A 24 5.43 -17.34 -0.34
CA ASN A 24 4.45 -17.61 -1.40
C ASN A 24 3.00 -17.61 -0.90
N ILE A 25 2.69 -16.80 0.13
CA ILE A 25 1.34 -16.65 0.65
C ILE A 25 0.60 -15.70 -0.27
N PRO A 26 -0.52 -16.11 -0.90
CA PRO A 26 -1.28 -15.22 -1.77
C PRO A 26 -1.93 -14.09 -0.96
N PHE A 27 -1.79 -12.86 -1.44
CA PHE A 27 -2.44 -11.70 -0.86
C PHE A 27 -2.86 -10.72 -1.96
N LYS A 28 -3.73 -9.78 -1.59
CA LYS A 28 -4.12 -8.63 -2.40
C LYS A 28 -3.97 -7.36 -1.59
N THR A 29 -3.68 -6.26 -2.26
CA THR A 29 -3.42 -4.95 -1.69
C THR A 29 -4.33 -3.89 -2.29
N VAL A 30 -4.75 -2.94 -1.47
CA VAL A 30 -5.61 -1.81 -1.86
C VAL A 30 -4.98 -0.52 -1.38
N PHE A 31 -4.81 0.41 -2.32
CA PHE A 31 -4.43 1.77 -2.00
C PHE A 31 -5.65 2.70 -2.03
N THR A 32 -5.95 3.33 -0.89
CA THR A 32 -7.12 4.24 -0.74
C THR A 32 -6.84 5.70 -1.11
N GLY A 33 -5.59 6.03 -1.45
CA GLY A 33 -5.26 7.30 -2.08
C GLY A 33 -5.31 8.54 -1.20
N GLN A 34 -5.09 8.43 0.12
CA GLN A 34 -5.18 9.58 1.01
C GLN A 34 -4.13 10.66 0.69
N HIS A 35 -2.90 10.29 0.34
CA HIS A 35 -1.89 11.25 -0.13
C HIS A 35 -1.09 10.67 -1.32
N ARG A 36 -1.36 11.13 -2.56
CA ARG A 36 -0.65 10.67 -3.77
C ARG A 36 0.82 11.07 -3.77
N GLU A 37 1.14 12.29 -3.40
CA GLU A 37 2.52 12.82 -3.43
C GLU A 37 3.43 12.06 -2.45
N LEU A 38 2.90 11.74 -1.27
CA LEU A 38 3.63 10.98 -0.25
C LEU A 38 3.73 9.47 -0.57
N TYR A 39 2.90 8.95 -1.48
CA TYR A 39 3.03 7.58 -1.96
C TYR A 39 4.27 7.44 -2.84
N ASP A 40 4.60 8.44 -3.66
CA ASP A 40 5.76 8.37 -4.54
C ASP A 40 7.09 8.20 -3.77
N ASP A 41 7.19 8.74 -2.55
CA ASP A 41 8.36 8.59 -1.69
C ASP A 41 8.56 7.16 -1.15
N VAL A 42 7.49 6.37 -1.06
CA VAL A 42 7.51 5.06 -0.39
C VAL A 42 6.98 3.93 -1.24
N LYS A 43 6.63 4.19 -2.51
CA LYS A 43 6.08 3.19 -3.44
C LYS A 43 7.04 2.03 -3.66
N ASP A 44 8.35 2.26 -3.58
CA ASP A 44 9.36 1.22 -3.79
C ASP A 44 9.49 0.26 -2.58
N LEU A 45 8.87 0.60 -1.44
CA LEU A 45 8.85 -0.26 -0.24
C LEU A 45 7.81 -1.40 -0.35
N VAL A 46 6.86 -1.30 -1.27
CA VAL A 46 5.74 -2.24 -1.40
C VAL A 46 5.47 -2.54 -2.88
N PRO A 47 4.94 -3.72 -3.24
CA PRO A 47 4.48 -3.95 -4.60
C PRO A 47 3.36 -2.97 -5.00
N PRO A 48 3.18 -2.67 -6.31
CA PRO A 48 2.05 -1.89 -6.78
C PRO A 48 0.71 -2.47 -6.27
N PRO A 49 -0.22 -1.63 -5.80
CA PRO A 49 -1.49 -2.10 -5.28
C PRO A 49 -2.33 -2.76 -6.36
N ASP A 50 -2.98 -3.88 -6.03
CA ASP A 50 -3.93 -4.58 -6.91
C ASP A 50 -5.15 -3.71 -7.24
N TYR A 51 -5.58 -2.89 -6.29
CA TYR A 51 -6.69 -1.96 -6.46
C TYR A 51 -6.31 -0.56 -5.97
N ARG A 52 -6.70 0.47 -6.73
CA ARG A 52 -6.62 1.87 -6.29
C ARG A 52 -8.03 2.42 -6.18
N LEU A 53 -8.45 2.71 -4.96
CA LEU A 53 -9.70 3.38 -4.69
C LEU A 53 -9.38 4.87 -4.58
N ASN A 54 -9.71 5.67 -5.59
CA ASN A 54 -9.45 7.11 -5.61
C ASN A 54 -10.51 7.87 -4.78
N ILE A 55 -10.75 7.42 -3.54
CA ILE A 55 -11.93 7.78 -2.73
C ILE A 55 -11.77 9.11 -2.00
N MET A 56 -10.56 9.64 -1.87
CA MET A 56 -10.37 10.91 -1.19
C MET A 56 -10.78 12.08 -2.07
N LYS A 57 -11.88 12.74 -1.65
CA LYS A 57 -12.22 14.10 -2.09
C LYS A 57 -11.62 15.09 -1.09
N LYS A 58 -10.98 16.15 -1.60
CA LYS A 58 -10.74 17.35 -0.80
C LYS A 58 -12.11 17.94 -0.44
N ASN A 59 -12.36 18.14 0.85
CA ASN A 59 -13.41 19.04 1.32
C ASN A 59 -12.84 20.44 1.39
#